data_AF-A0A1Q9P232-F1
#
_entry.id   AF-A0A1Q9P232-F1
#
_cell.length_a   1.000
_cell.length_b   1.000
_cell.length_c   1.000
_cell.angle_alpha   90.00
_cell.angle_beta   90.00
_cell.angle_gamma   90.00
#
_symmetry.space_group_name_H-M   'P 1'
#
loop_
_entity.id
_entity.type
_entity.pdbx_description
1 polymer ?
#
loop_
_entity_poly.entity_id
_entity_poly.type
_entity_poly.pdbx_seq_one_letter_code
_entity_poly.pdbx_strand_id
1 'polypeptide(L)'
;MKTIRDRQAEEDGKVVVNASSASFESVTQRFLSSSKSNQIKCPSCGNTIDFNKGVKWQGPDTFTCGDCERHLSMRLVHQALRDLGIE
;
A
#
# COMPACT_ATOMS: atom_id res chain seq x y z
N MET A 1 -33.41 -2.45 -38.92
CA MET A 1 -32.22 -2.65 -38.07
C MET A 1 -31.81 -1.31 -37.49
N LYS A 2 -31.86 -1.15 -36.16
CA LYS A 2 -31.48 0.06 -35.43
C LYS A 2 -30.54 -0.34 -34.29
N THR A 3 -29.31 0.16 -34.32
CA THR A 3 -28.33 0.24 -33.23
C THR A 3 -28.73 1.39 -32.28
N ILE A 4 -28.61 1.28 -30.94
CA ILE A 4 -28.06 2.27 -29.94
C ILE A 4 -27.91 1.60 -28.55
N ARG A 5 -26.85 2.03 -27.84
CA ARG A 5 -26.21 1.64 -26.56
C ARG A 5 -26.97 1.93 -25.25
N ASP A 6 -26.51 1.25 -24.20
CA ASP A 6 -26.41 1.54 -22.76
C ASP A 6 -27.28 2.63 -22.10
N ARG A 7 -27.87 2.31 -20.95
CA ARG A 7 -28.20 3.28 -19.88
C ARG A 7 -28.26 2.60 -18.50
N GLN A 8 -27.27 2.93 -17.66
CA GLN A 8 -27.29 2.78 -16.21
C GLN A 8 -28.53 3.49 -15.63
N ALA A 9 -29.18 2.85 -14.67
CA ALA A 9 -30.09 3.52 -13.75
C ALA A 9 -29.40 3.58 -12.38
N GLU A 10 -29.00 4.79 -12.04
CA GLU A 10 -28.44 5.23 -10.77
C GLU A 10 -29.56 5.26 -9.72
N GLU A 11 -29.42 4.53 -8.62
CA GLU A 11 -30.25 4.76 -7.41
C GLU A 11 -29.47 5.65 -6.45
N ASP A 12 -30.00 6.86 -6.31
CA ASP A 12 -29.51 8.00 -5.51
C ASP A 12 -29.62 7.70 -4.00
N GLY A 13 -28.60 7.04 -3.47
CA GLY A 13 -28.32 7.02 -2.03
C GLY A 13 -27.37 8.16 -1.70
N LYS A 14 -27.93 9.34 -1.38
CA LYS A 14 -27.15 10.53 -1.01
C LYS A 14 -26.38 10.34 0.31
N VAL A 15 -25.21 9.69 0.23
CA VAL A 15 -24.24 9.65 1.32
C VAL A 15 -23.61 11.03 1.39
N VAL A 16 -23.97 11.80 2.42
CA VAL A 16 -23.31 13.07 2.75
C VAL A 16 -21.91 12.73 3.28
N VAL A 17 -20.96 12.55 2.37
CA VAL A 17 -19.53 12.52 2.71
C VAL A 17 -19.13 13.94 3.13
N ASN A 18 -19.10 14.16 4.44
CA ASN A 18 -18.50 15.34 5.04
C ASN A 18 -17.02 15.34 4.62
N ALA A 19 -16.68 16.12 3.59
CA ALA A 19 -15.34 16.27 3.02
C ALA A 19 -14.44 17.09 3.96
N SER A 20 -14.40 16.70 5.23
CA SER A 20 -13.18 16.84 6.01
C SER A 20 -12.14 16.03 5.23
N SER A 21 -11.17 16.70 4.62
CA SER A 21 -10.12 16.09 3.80
C SER A 21 -9.26 15.18 4.68
N ALA A 22 -9.78 14.00 5.02
CA ALA A 22 -9.03 12.94 5.64
C ALA A 22 -8.05 12.47 4.57
N SER A 23 -6.81 12.94 4.66
CA SER A 23 -5.73 12.44 3.82
C SER A 23 -5.58 10.94 4.11
N PHE A 24 -5.87 10.12 3.10
CA PHE A 24 -5.56 8.71 3.16
C PHE A 24 -4.05 8.55 2.99
N GLU A 25 -3.35 8.36 4.10
CA GLU A 25 -1.92 8.06 4.07
C GLU A 25 -1.70 6.55 4.15
N SER A 26 -1.10 5.99 3.11
CA SER A 26 -0.77 4.56 3.08
C SER A 26 0.35 4.26 4.08
N VAL A 27 0.35 3.05 4.67
CA VAL A 27 1.42 2.58 5.58
C VAL A 27 2.80 2.66 4.89
N THR A 28 2.86 2.34 3.60
CA THR A 28 4.06 2.50 2.77
C THR A 28 4.52 3.95 2.69
N GLN A 29 3.60 4.91 2.59
CA GLN A 29 3.91 6.33 2.57
C GLN A 29 4.43 6.80 3.94
N ARG A 30 3.83 6.36 5.05
CA ARG A 30 4.36 6.60 6.41
C ARG A 30 5.78 6.07 6.56
N PHE A 31 6.03 4.88 6.04
CA PHE A 31 7.34 4.26 6.08
C PHE A 31 8.35 5.06 5.26
N LEU A 32 8.01 5.46 4.03
CA LEU A 32 8.84 6.28 3.15
C LEU A 32 9.10 7.70 3.68
N SER A 33 8.11 8.29 4.36
CA SER A 33 8.23 9.60 5.00
C SER A 33 9.13 9.58 6.24
N SER A 34 9.49 8.39 6.74
CA SER A 34 10.43 8.26 7.84
C SER A 34 11.84 8.63 7.40
N SER A 35 12.44 9.62 8.06
CA SER A 35 13.86 9.94 7.85
C SER A 35 14.82 8.90 8.45
N LYS A 36 14.31 7.91 9.20
CA LYS A 36 15.16 6.97 9.96
C LYS A 36 15.60 5.75 9.14
N SER A 37 14.69 5.11 8.43
CA SER A 37 15.02 3.99 7.53
C SER A 37 13.86 3.67 6.61
N ASN A 38 14.19 3.44 5.34
CA ASN A 38 13.28 3.03 4.28
C ASN A 38 13.60 1.61 3.78
N GLN A 39 14.37 0.86 4.56
CA GLN A 39 14.91 -0.42 4.19
C GLN A 39 14.44 -1.48 5.18
N ILE A 40 13.96 -2.61 4.65
CA ILE A 40 13.54 -3.76 5.45
C ILE A 40 14.33 -4.98 5.01
N LYS A 41 14.86 -5.75 5.95
CA LYS A 41 15.53 -7.01 5.64
C LYS A 41 14.52 -8.10 5.32
N CYS A 42 14.68 -8.76 4.18
CA CYS A 42 13.86 -9.91 3.81
C CYS A 42 14.15 -11.07 4.78
N PRO A 43 13.16 -11.58 5.53
CA PRO A 43 13.38 -12.68 6.46
C PRO A 43 13.66 -14.02 5.77
N SER A 44 13.36 -14.13 4.47
CA SER A 44 13.55 -15.39 3.73
C SER A 44 14.94 -15.53 3.11
N CYS A 45 15.48 -14.49 2.49
CA CYS A 45 16.79 -14.54 1.83
C CYS A 45 17.86 -13.69 2.50
N GLY A 46 17.48 -12.82 3.45
CA GLY A 46 18.40 -11.91 4.13
C GLY A 46 18.76 -10.65 3.33
N ASN A 47 18.32 -10.50 2.07
CA ASN A 47 18.57 -9.30 1.28
C ASN A 47 17.75 -8.12 1.76
N THR A 48 18.25 -6.91 1.49
CA THR A 48 17.61 -5.67 1.90
C THR A 48 16.62 -5.19 0.83
N ILE A 49 15.39 -4.95 1.24
CA ILE A 49 14.32 -4.41 0.41
C ILE A 49 14.30 -2.90 0.63
N ASP A 50 14.67 -2.16 -0.41
CA ASP A 50 14.68 -0.71 -0.41
C ASP A 50 13.35 -0.17 -0.94
N PHE A 51 12.55 0.43 -0.05
CA PHE A 51 11.25 0.97 -0.43
C PHE A 51 11.38 2.23 -1.29
N ASN A 52 12.51 2.96 -1.28
CA ASN A 52 12.72 4.11 -2.17
C ASN A 52 12.89 3.70 -3.63
N LYS A 53 13.38 2.49 -3.89
CA LYS A 53 13.52 1.96 -5.24
C LYS A 53 12.21 1.44 -5.82
N GLY A 54 11.14 1.50 -5.05
CA GLY A 54 9.84 0.93 -5.38
C GLY A 54 9.76 -0.54 -4.98
N VAL A 55 8.58 -0.93 -4.52
CA VAL A 55 8.27 -2.30 -4.11
C VAL A 55 7.07 -2.78 -4.91
N LYS A 56 7.14 -4.01 -5.41
CA LYS A 56 6.04 -4.62 -6.17
C LYS A 56 4.99 -5.17 -5.20
N TRP A 57 3.87 -4.47 -5.10
CA TRP A 57 2.70 -4.90 -4.35
C TRP A 57 1.89 -5.90 -5.18
N GLN A 58 1.45 -6.98 -4.54
CA GLN A 58 0.57 -8.00 -5.13
C GLN A 58 -0.87 -7.89 -4.61
N GLY A 59 -1.08 -7.02 -3.61
CA GLY A 59 -2.35 -6.77 -2.97
C GLY A 59 -2.21 -5.71 -1.88
N PRO A 60 -3.26 -5.46 -1.08
CA PRO A 60 -3.24 -4.43 -0.04
C PRO A 60 -2.21 -4.72 1.07
N ASP A 61 -2.02 -6.00 1.42
CA ASP A 61 -1.20 -6.41 2.57
C ASP A 61 0.01 -7.28 2.16
N THR A 62 0.26 -7.45 0.87
CA THR A 62 1.30 -8.37 0.36
C THR A 62 2.15 -7.71 -0.71
N PHE A 63 3.46 -7.86 -0.58
CA PHE A 63 4.45 -7.39 -1.55
C PHE A 63 5.51 -8.46 -1.82
N THR A 64 6.23 -8.33 -2.93
CA THR A 64 7.25 -9.29 -3.33
C THR A 64 8.65 -8.76 -3.04
N CYS A 65 9.53 -9.61 -2.50
CA CYS A 65 10.97 -9.32 -2.44
C CYS A 65 11.56 -9.43 -3.85
N GLY A 66 12.22 -8.36 -4.34
CA GLY A 66 12.81 -8.35 -5.68
C GLY A 66 13.90 -9.40 -5.90
N ASP A 67 14.62 -9.80 -4.85
CA ASP A 67 15.76 -10.71 -4.97
C ASP A 67 15.39 -12.20 -4.97
N CYS A 68 14.45 -12.62 -4.12
CA CYS A 68 14.08 -14.03 -3.96
C CYS A 68 12.65 -14.34 -4.41
N GLU A 69 11.95 -13.32 -4.95
CA GLU A 69 10.59 -13.38 -5.50
C GLU A 69 9.53 -13.90 -4.51
N ARG A 70 9.86 -14.00 -3.22
CA ARG A 70 8.91 -14.42 -2.19
C ARG A 70 7.91 -13.33 -1.84
N HIS A 71 6.69 -13.76 -1.58
CA HIS A 71 5.63 -12.94 -1.04
C HIS A 71 5.86 -12.67 0.45
N LEU A 72 5.82 -11.40 0.81
CA LEU A 72 6.02 -10.88 2.15
C LEU A 72 4.79 -10.09 2.58
N SER A 73 4.51 -10.09 3.88
CA SER A 73 3.35 -9.40 4.45
C SER A 73 3.70 -7.98 4.88
N MET A 74 2.75 -7.06 4.75
CA MET A 74 2.81 -5.69 5.26
C MET A 74 3.07 -5.62 6.77
N ARG A 75 2.88 -6.71 7.52
CA ARG A 75 3.32 -6.84 8.91
C ARG A 75 4.80 -6.51 9.11
N LEU A 76 5.65 -6.78 8.11
CA LEU A 76 7.06 -6.40 8.16
C LEU A 76 7.25 -4.88 8.15
N VAL A 77 6.43 -4.16 7.37
CA VAL A 77 6.45 -2.69 7.31
C VAL A 77 5.98 -2.11 8.64
N HIS A 78 4.88 -2.60 9.20
CA HIS A 78 4.44 -2.21 10.54
C HIS A 78 5.48 -2.52 11.62
N GLN A 79 6.14 -3.68 11.54
CA GLN A 79 7.19 -4.00 12.50
C GLN A 79 8.36 -3.02 12.40
N ALA A 80 8.78 -2.66 11.18
CA ALA A 80 9.82 -1.67 10.96
C ALA A 80 9.40 -0.29 11.46
N LEU A 81 8.15 0.14 11.23
CA LEU A 81 7.61 1.40 11.77
C LEU A 81 7.66 1.44 13.31
N ARG A 82 7.31 0.34 13.98
CA ARG A 82 7.43 0.23 15.45
C ARG A 82 8.87 0.25 15.93
N ASP A 83 9.77 -0.45 15.25
CA ASP A 83 11.21 -0.44 15.57
C ASP A 83 11.81 0.98 15.44
N LEU A 84 11.31 1.74 14.48
CA LEU A 84 11.67 3.15 14.29
C LEU A 84 10.96 4.11 15.27
N GLY A 85 10.01 3.64 16.09
CA GLY A 85 9.25 4.44 17.05
C GLY A 85 8.27 5.42 16.39
N ILE A 86 7.70 5.06 15.23
CA ILE A 86 6.74 5.87 14.46
C ILE A 86 5.30 5.39 14.72
N GLU A 87 5.15 4.14 15.16
CA GLU A 87 3.90 3.49 15.56
C GLU A 87 4.03 2.95 16.99
#